data_AF-A0A7R8UVY1-F1
#
_entry.id   AF-A0A7R8UVY1-F1
#
_cell.length_a   1.000
_cell.length_b   1.000
_cell.length_c   1.000
_cell.angle_alpha   90.00
_cell.angle_beta   90.00
_cell.angle_gamma   90.00
#
_symmetry.space_group_name_H-M   'P 1'
#
loop_
_entity.id
_entity.type
_entity.pdbx_description
1 polymer ?
#
loop_
_entity_poly.entity_id
_entity_poly.type
_entity_poly.pdbx_seq_one_letter_code
_entity_poly.pdbx_strand_id
1 'polypeptide(L)'
;MSVDEKVEYKEREDGKTVAIRSAWISSQVFGFSRAIRAFGVERFKTNCQKATIGFNHVLLKMFPQHSMDIQHSQAKTSTSVKDAAKTTYNKVKSQASKIYDAYSVKN
;
A
#
# COMPACT_ATOMS: atom_id res chain seq x y z
N MET A 1 9.16 -24.06 3.45
CA MET A 1 7.96 -23.19 3.57
C MET A 1 7.13 -23.43 2.32
N SER A 2 5.84 -23.75 2.45
CA SER A 2 4.93 -23.82 1.31
C SER A 2 4.00 -22.61 1.32
N VAL A 3 3.69 -22.09 0.13
CA VAL A 3 2.72 -21.01 -0.07
C VAL A 3 1.83 -21.40 -1.23
N ASP A 4 0.57 -21.67 -0.93
CA ASP A 4 -0.47 -21.91 -1.93
C ASP A 4 -1.29 -20.64 -2.07
N GLU A 5 -1.41 -20.11 -3.29
CA GLU A 5 -2.19 -18.89 -3.57
C GLU A 5 -3.39 -19.21 -4.47
N LYS A 6 -4.53 -18.58 -4.18
CA LYS A 6 -5.73 -18.62 -5.02
C LYS A 6 -6.21 -17.19 -5.27
N VAL A 7 -6.60 -16.92 -6.52
CA VAL A 7 -7.22 -15.66 -6.91
C VAL A 7 -8.54 -15.95 -7.59
N GLU A 8 -9.59 -15.28 -7.14
CA GLU A 8 -10.91 -15.29 -7.77
C GLU A 8 -11.22 -13.90 -8.31
N TYR A 9 -11.56 -13.82 -9.60
CA TYR A 9 -11.93 -12.57 -10.25
C TYR A 9 -13.43 -12.55 -10.47
N LYS A 10 -14.09 -11.49 -10.00
CA LYS A 10 -15.54 -11.28 -10.15
C LYS A 10 -15.81 -9.93 -10.76
N GLU A 11 -16.72 -9.88 -11.71
CA GLU A 11 -17.29 -8.62 -12.18
C GLU A 11 -18.17 -8.01 -11.08
N ARG A 12 -18.16 -6.69 -11.01
CA ARG A 12 -19.06 -5.88 -10.19
C ARG A 12 -20.02 -5.12 -11.08
N GLU A 13 -21.17 -4.77 -10.51
CA GLU A 13 -22.20 -3.96 -11.16
C GLU A 13 -21.70 -2.58 -11.62
N ASP A 14 -20.60 -2.06 -11.07
CA ASP A 14 -19.99 -0.78 -11.47
C ASP A 14 -19.01 -0.91 -12.66
N GLY A 15 -19.04 -2.04 -13.37
CA GLY A 15 -18.16 -2.33 -14.51
C GLY A 15 -16.70 -2.59 -14.12
N LYS A 16 -16.41 -2.75 -12.83
CA LYS A 16 -15.06 -3.08 -12.34
C LYS A 16 -14.93 -4.56 -12.07
N THR A 17 -13.69 -5.04 -12.00
CA THR A 17 -13.37 -6.40 -11.55
C THR A 17 -12.78 -6.38 -10.15
N VAL A 18 -13.32 -7.20 -9.24
CA VAL A 18 -12.72 -7.47 -7.92
C VAL A 18 -11.88 -8.72 -8.01
N ALA A 19 -10.64 -8.63 -7.54
CA ALA A 19 -9.76 -9.78 -7.32
C ALA A 19 -9.72 -10.12 -5.82
N ILE A 20 -10.28 -11.27 -5.45
CA ILE A 20 -10.20 -11.82 -4.10
C ILE A 20 -8.99 -12.75 -4.05
N ARG A 21 -8.00 -12.41 -3.22
CA ARG A 21 -6.74 -13.16 -3.11
C ARG A 21 -6.65 -13.84 -1.75
N SER A 22 -6.32 -15.12 -1.75
CA SER A 22 -6.12 -15.93 -0.55
C SER A 22 -4.79 -16.66 -0.62
N ALA A 23 -4.13 -16.83 0.52
CA ALA A 23 -2.88 -17.60 0.61
C ALA A 23 -2.86 -18.49 1.85
N TRP A 24 -2.33 -19.69 1.71
CA TRP A 24 -2.08 -20.64 2.79
C TRP A 24 -0.58 -20.81 2.98
N ILE A 25 -0.08 -20.38 4.13
CA ILE A 25 1.37 -20.37 4.43
C ILE A 25 1.66 -21.43 5.49
N SER A 26 2.46 -22.42 5.13
CA SER A 26 2.86 -23.50 6.02
C SER A 26 4.38 -23.62 6.17
N SER A 27 4.81 -24.08 7.33
CA SER A 27 6.23 -24.32 7.66
C SER A 27 6.38 -25.72 8.26
N GLN A 28 7.32 -26.48 7.71
CA GLN A 28 7.79 -27.75 8.27
C GLN A 28 9.04 -27.57 9.14
N VAL A 29 9.54 -26.33 9.26
CA VAL A 29 10.75 -26.02 10.05
C VAL A 29 10.37 -25.84 11.51
N PHE A 30 10.72 -26.83 12.33
CA PHE A 30 10.56 -26.80 13.77
C PHE A 30 11.32 -25.62 14.40
N GLY A 31 10.75 -24.99 15.42
CA GLY A 31 11.35 -23.81 16.09
C GLY A 31 11.20 -22.47 15.34
N PHE A 32 10.92 -22.47 14.03
CA PHE A 32 10.81 -21.24 13.22
C PHE A 32 9.43 -20.98 12.60
N SER A 33 8.44 -21.85 12.86
CA SER A 33 7.11 -21.76 12.25
C SER A 33 6.45 -20.39 12.38
N ARG A 34 6.60 -19.72 13.53
CA ARG A 34 6.00 -18.39 13.76
C ARG A 34 6.66 -17.30 12.91
N ALA A 35 8.00 -17.28 12.85
CA ALA A 35 8.74 -16.32 12.05
C ALA A 35 8.47 -16.52 10.55
N ILE A 36 8.44 -17.78 10.09
CA ILE A 36 8.18 -18.13 8.70
C ILE A 36 6.76 -17.72 8.27
N ARG A 37 5.75 -17.94 9.13
CA ARG A 37 4.37 -17.48 8.87
C ARG A 37 4.31 -15.96 8.77
N ALA A 38 4.94 -15.23 9.70
CA ALA A 38 4.97 -13.78 9.68
C ALA A 38 5.63 -13.23 8.41
N PHE A 39 6.79 -13.79 8.05
CA PHE A 39 7.49 -13.47 6.81
C PHE A 39 6.63 -13.76 5.57
N GLY A 40 5.97 -14.91 5.53
CA GLY A 40 5.09 -15.28 4.41
C GLY A 40 3.92 -14.33 4.25
N VAL A 41 3.29 -13.89 5.35
CA VAL A 41 2.17 -12.94 5.32
C VAL A 41 2.63 -11.60 4.74
N GLU A 42 3.78 -11.10 5.19
CA GLU A 42 4.29 -9.82 4.70
C GLU A 42 4.66 -9.90 3.22
N ARG A 43 5.30 -11.00 2.81
CA ARG A 43 5.61 -11.28 1.40
C ARG A 43 4.35 -11.35 0.54
N PHE A 44 3.28 -12.00 1.02
CA PHE A 44 2.00 -12.07 0.32
C PHE A 44 1.40 -10.67 0.07
N LYS A 45 1.42 -9.79 1.07
CA LYS A 45 0.94 -8.40 0.90
C LYS A 45 1.72 -7.64 -0.16
N THR A 46 3.05 -7.71 -0.13
CA THR A 46 3.89 -7.06 -1.14
C THR A 46 3.65 -7.62 -2.54
N ASN A 47 3.43 -8.94 -2.64
CA ASN A 47 3.11 -9.59 -3.91
C ASN A 47 1.75 -9.14 -4.45
N CYS A 48 0.73 -8.97 -3.60
CA CYS A 48 -0.56 -8.42 -4.01
C CYS A 48 -0.42 -7.03 -4.64
N GLN A 49 0.40 -6.15 -4.05
CA GLN A 49 0.67 -4.82 -4.61
C GLN A 49 1.36 -4.90 -5.98
N LYS A 50 2.42 -5.73 -6.08
CA LYS A 50 3.14 -5.94 -7.35
C LYS A 50 2.24 -6.51 -8.43
N ALA A 51 1.39 -7.47 -8.09
CA ALA A 51 0.42 -8.04 -9.02
C ALA A 51 -0.55 -6.97 -9.54
N THR A 52 -1.12 -6.13 -8.67
CA THR A 52 -2.01 -5.04 -9.08
C THR A 52 -1.31 -4.05 -10.01
N ILE A 53 -0.07 -3.66 -9.69
CA ILE A 53 0.72 -2.75 -10.56
C ILE A 53 0.98 -3.39 -11.92
N GLY A 54 1.40 -4.67 -11.95
CA GLY A 54 1.66 -5.40 -13.18
C GLY A 54 0.41 -5.57 -14.05
N PHE A 55 -0.73 -5.93 -13.44
CA PHE A 55 -2.01 -6.02 -14.13
C PHE A 55 -2.38 -4.69 -14.77
N ASN A 56 -2.32 -3.59 -14.02
CA ASN A 56 -2.65 -2.27 -14.55
C ASN A 56 -1.71 -1.87 -15.68
N HIS A 57 -0.41 -2.16 -15.56
CA HIS A 57 0.56 -1.89 -16.63
C HIS A 57 0.19 -2.59 -17.94
N VAL A 58 -0.15 -3.88 -17.88
CA VAL A 58 -0.53 -4.66 -19.05
C VAL A 58 -1.87 -4.19 -19.62
N LEU A 59 -2.87 -3.95 -18.76
CA LEU A 59 -4.21 -3.49 -19.18
C LEU A 59 -4.15 -2.13 -19.89
N LEU A 60 -3.36 -1.18 -19.36
CA LEU A 60 -3.17 0.12 -20.00
C LEU A 60 -2.53 0.01 -21.38
N LYS A 61 -1.63 -0.97 -21.57
CA LYS A 61 -0.99 -1.24 -22.86
C LYS A 61 -1.94 -1.95 -23.84
N MET A 62 -2.79 -2.85 -23.35
CA MET A 62 -3.78 -3.57 -24.16
C MET A 62 -4.98 -2.70 -24.56
N PHE A 63 -5.38 -1.75 -23.71
CA PHE A 63 -6.54 -0.89 -23.92
C PHE A 63 -6.21 0.60 -23.78
N PRO A 64 -5.45 1.20 -24.72
CA PRO A 64 -4.96 2.58 -24.60
C PRO A 64 -6.08 3.63 -24.55
N GLN A 65 -7.26 3.36 -25.10
CA GLN A 65 -8.37 4.32 -25.05
C GLN A 65 -9.03 4.40 -23.66
N HIS A 66 -8.91 3.35 -22.84
CA HIS A 66 -9.40 3.34 -21.46
C HIS A 66 -8.42 3.98 -20.47
N SER A 67 -7.19 4.34 -20.89
CA SER A 67 -6.20 4.94 -19.99
C SER A 67 -6.51 6.39 -19.60
N MET A 68 -7.29 7.10 -20.42
CA MET A 68 -7.61 8.52 -20.22
C MET A 68 -8.49 8.76 -18.98
N ASP A 69 -9.35 7.79 -18.63
CA ASP A 69 -10.31 7.91 -17.53
C ASP A 69 -9.69 7.53 -16.16
N ILE A 70 -8.72 6.61 -16.17
CA ILE A 70 -8.05 6.12 -14.95
C ILE A 70 -7.00 7.13 -14.43
N GLN A 71 -6.32 7.89 -15.30
CA GLN A 71 -5.31 8.87 -14.88
C GLN A 71 -5.93 10.05 -14.10
N HIS A 72 -7.18 10.41 -14.41
CA HIS A 72 -7.86 11.55 -13.79
C HIS A 72 -8.27 11.30 -12.33
N SER A 73 -8.40 10.03 -11.94
CA SER A 73 -8.79 9.60 -10.59
C SER A 73 -7.59 9.30 -9.67
N GLN A 74 -6.45 8.87 -10.21
CA GLN A 74 -5.24 8.57 -9.43
C GLN A 74 -4.41 9.82 -9.06
N ALA A 75 -4.47 10.88 -9.87
CA ALA A 75 -3.83 12.16 -9.57
C ALA A 75 -4.33 12.80 -8.26
N LYS A 76 -5.60 12.60 -7.91
CA LYS A 76 -6.23 13.18 -6.71
C LYS A 76 -5.73 12.57 -5.39
N THR A 77 -5.24 11.33 -5.39
CA THR A 77 -4.79 10.65 -4.17
C THR A 77 -3.33 10.98 -3.84
N SER A 78 -2.49 11.23 -4.85
CA SER A 78 -1.06 11.50 -4.63
C SER A 78 -0.75 12.88 -4.03
N THR A 79 -1.63 13.85 -4.22
CA THR A 79 -1.55 15.18 -3.61
C THR A 79 -1.86 15.12 -2.11
N SER A 80 -2.90 14.42 -1.70
CA SER A 80 -3.33 14.40 -0.29
C SER A 80 -2.29 13.78 0.66
N VAL A 81 -1.53 12.78 0.22
CA VAL A 81 -0.49 12.16 1.07
C VAL A 81 0.74 13.07 1.23
N LYS A 82 1.11 13.82 0.18
CA LYS A 82 2.22 14.80 0.25
C LYS A 82 1.84 16.01 1.11
N ASP A 83 0.59 16.44 1.02
CA ASP A 83 0.08 17.57 1.79
C ASP A 83 -0.09 17.21 3.28
N ALA A 84 -0.50 15.98 3.60
CA ALA A 84 -0.52 15.46 4.96
C ALA A 84 0.89 15.34 5.58
N ALA A 85 1.88 14.90 4.79
CA ALA A 85 3.28 14.81 5.22
C ALA A 85 3.90 16.19 5.49
N LYS A 86 3.60 17.20 4.66
CA LYS A 86 4.05 18.59 4.90
C LYS A 86 3.39 19.21 6.13
N THR A 87 2.10 18.94 6.35
CA THR A 87 1.36 19.50 7.49
C THR A 87 1.86 18.97 8.82
N THR A 88 2.16 17.66 8.90
CA THR A 88 2.75 17.05 10.10
C THR A 88 4.16 17.56 10.39
N TYR A 89 5.01 17.68 9.37
CA TYR A 89 6.36 18.26 9.50
C TYR A 89 6.32 19.69 10.08
N ASN A 90 5.47 20.56 9.55
CA ASN A 90 5.34 21.94 10.02
C ASN A 90 4.80 22.02 11.46
N LYS A 91 3.87 21.12 11.83
CA LYS A 91 3.31 21.08 13.19
C LYS A 91 4.36 20.68 14.23
N VAL A 92 5.21 19.69 13.93
CA VAL A 92 6.32 19.29 14.82
C VAL A 92 7.35 20.41 14.95
N LYS A 93 7.71 21.07 13.85
CA LYS A 93 8.68 22.18 13.86
C LYS A 93 8.18 23.36 14.73
N SER A 94 6.91 23.74 14.61
CA SER A 94 6.34 24.83 15.42
C SER A 94 6.18 24.48 16.90
N GLN A 95 5.99 23.20 17.24
CA GLN A 95 5.96 22.76 18.63
C GLN A 95 7.36 22.77 19.24
N ALA A 96 8.39 22.35 18.50
CA ALA A 96 9.78 22.41 18.95
C ALA A 96 10.26 23.85 19.18
N SER A 97 9.89 24.80 18.32
CA SER A 97 10.23 26.22 18.53
C SER A 97 9.58 26.81 19.78
N LYS A 98 8.29 26.50 20.02
CA LYS A 98 7.59 26.93 21.25
C LYS A 98 8.23 26.39 22.51
N ILE A 99 8.74 25.15 22.47
CA ILE A 99 9.48 24.56 23.58
C ILE A 99 10.78 25.32 23.79
N TYR A 100 11.56 25.56 22.73
CA TYR A 100 12.82 26.30 22.82
C TYR A 100 12.61 27.71 23.41
N ASP A 101 11.62 28.44 22.94
CA ASP A 101 11.31 29.79 23.42
C ASP A 101 10.88 29.77 24.90
N ALA A 102 10.12 28.76 25.34
CA ALA A 102 9.72 28.60 26.74
C ALA A 102 10.90 28.34 27.69
N TYR A 103 11.98 27.72 27.21
CA TYR A 103 13.20 27.49 27.99
C TYR A 103 14.22 28.63 27.87
N SER A 104 14.21 29.41 26.80
CA SER A 104 15.17 30.51 26.58
C SER A 104 14.88 31.75 27.44
N VAL A 105 13.66 31.93 27.96
CA VAL A 105 13.28 33.08 28.80
C VAL A 105 13.69 32.90 30.27
N LYS A 106 14.29 31.75 30.64
CA LYS A 106 14.59 31.39 32.03
C LYS A 106 16.07 31.55 32.44
N ASN A 107 16.89 32.22 31.63
CA ASN A 107 18.27 32.61 31.97
C ASN A 107 18.43 34.13 31.93
#